data_AF-A0A316KNX1-F1
#
_entry.id   AF-A0A316KNX1-F1
#
_cell.length_a   1.000
_cell.length_b   1.000
_cell.length_c   1.000
_cell.angle_alpha   90.00
_cell.angle_beta   90.00
_cell.angle_gamma   90.00
#
_symmetry.space_group_name_H-M   'P 1'
#
loop_
_entity.id
_entity.type
_entity.pdbx_description
1 polymer ?
#
loop_
_entity_poly.entity_id
_entity_poly.type
_entity_poly.pdbx_seq_one_letter_code
_entity_poly.pdbx_strand_id
1 'polypeptide(L)'
;MPISVRGEENGSTVRLIFSLDSGTSGDFNVQIAPQLVLSNATYVETDLLVSGSISSDVEIENNFLTDAVELSILWSVSDNTDVFAYTFSTDGPGSIQVSSLFVLTQDSEGSNNEATDLITVTFGGVDDDLSPTPGPDTLSGTPGPELVLGLEGNDTFEASAGNDTLDGGEGIDTVAYNGPQATYTVTISPGDTTVQDRRDGGDGLDTLRSIETLGFEGDAAIAPFDLTKFGGAGGLGFEDFLALTELYIAYYDRAPDALGLNFWATVYARGLAGEEGGLSLEGIAADFATQPETLAAFPSDVTNEQFATTVYENVLGRTPDAEGLAFWVSALDSGNTARDVFILRVLEGAKAEPDPSLGQEFIDQQLADRAYLSEKVEVGSYFAVNFGLSNLDAASAVMDTYGDASTRDYFGAGEAALDAFDAALSDATPEFLMPAIGVLPADYFDGFTSA
;
A
#
# COMPACT_ATOMS: atom_id res chain seq x y z
N MET A 1 26.61 26.15 -23.38
CA MET A 1 25.73 26.62 -24.48
C MET A 1 24.68 25.54 -24.71
N PRO A 2 23.41 25.85 -25.04
CA PRO A 2 22.42 24.80 -25.25
C PRO A 2 22.71 24.07 -26.57
N ILE A 3 22.99 22.78 -26.49
CA ILE A 3 23.02 21.88 -27.63
C ILE A 3 21.66 21.19 -27.64
N SER A 4 20.96 21.21 -28.78
CA SER A 4 19.72 20.45 -28.94
C SER A 4 20.04 19.14 -29.64
N VAL A 5 19.68 18.03 -29.00
CA VAL A 5 19.78 16.69 -29.59
C VAL A 5 18.39 16.28 -30.05
N ARG A 6 18.28 15.81 -31.30
CA ARG A 6 17.06 15.24 -31.85
C ARG A 6 17.34 13.85 -32.39
N GLY A 7 16.58 12.88 -31.93
CA GLY A 7 16.55 11.54 -32.51
C GLY A 7 15.49 11.45 -33.60
N GLU A 8 15.80 10.80 -34.72
CA GLU A 8 14.83 10.35 -35.70
C GLU A 8 15.00 8.83 -35.87
N GLU A 9 13.92 8.07 -35.72
CA GLU A 9 13.92 6.63 -36.00
C GLU A 9 13.29 6.37 -37.37
N ASN A 10 13.93 5.51 -38.16
CA ASN A 10 13.37 5.05 -39.43
C ASN A 10 13.62 3.54 -39.60
N GLY A 11 12.66 2.73 -39.14
CA GLY A 11 12.79 1.27 -39.15
C GLY A 11 13.81 0.81 -38.12
N SER A 12 14.84 0.07 -38.53
CA SER A 12 15.88 -0.48 -37.64
C SER A 12 17.10 0.44 -37.47
N THR A 13 16.94 1.73 -37.75
CA THR A 13 18.03 2.71 -37.75
C THR A 13 17.67 3.86 -36.83
N VAL A 14 18.52 4.10 -35.83
CA VAL A 14 18.46 5.27 -34.95
C VAL A 14 19.39 6.35 -35.52
N ARG A 15 18.85 7.53 -35.77
CA ARG A 15 19.58 8.69 -36.27
C ARG A 15 19.64 9.73 -35.16
N LEU A 16 20.84 10.07 -34.71
CA LEU A 16 21.05 11.15 -33.74
C LEU A 16 21.55 12.39 -34.48
N ILE A 17 20.81 13.49 -34.34
CA ILE A 17 21.11 14.79 -34.93
C ILE A 17 21.49 15.75 -33.80
N PHE A 18 22.72 16.27 -33.85
CA PHE A 18 23.21 17.24 -32.89
C PHE A 18 23.24 18.62 -33.54
N SER A 19 22.43 19.56 -33.04
CA SER A 19 22.36 20.92 -33.57
C SER A 19 22.96 21.94 -32.60
N LEU A 20 23.76 22.85 -33.16
CA LEU A 20 24.29 24.02 -32.46
C LEU A 20 23.32 25.18 -32.62
N ASP A 21 22.73 25.63 -31.51
CA ASP A 21 21.93 26.85 -31.53
C ASP A 21 22.86 28.06 -31.68
N SER A 22 22.86 28.61 -32.91
CA SER A 22 23.53 29.84 -33.36
C SER A 22 25.03 29.75 -33.70
N GLY A 23 25.32 29.85 -35.01
CA GLY A 23 26.46 30.54 -35.63
C GLY A 23 27.90 30.24 -35.16
N THR A 24 28.12 29.20 -34.37
CA THR A 24 29.42 28.85 -33.77
C THR A 24 30.00 27.61 -34.44
N SER A 25 31.33 27.53 -34.52
CA SER A 25 32.08 26.38 -35.06
C SER A 25 32.98 25.80 -33.98
N GLY A 26 33.05 24.48 -33.87
CA GLY A 26 33.92 23.78 -32.92
C GLY A 26 34.51 22.50 -33.53
N ASP A 27 35.56 22.00 -32.90
CA ASP A 27 36.12 20.68 -33.22
C ASP A 27 35.37 19.61 -32.42
N PHE A 28 35.23 18.41 -32.96
CA PHE A 28 34.55 17.31 -32.27
C PHE A 28 35.28 15.98 -32.51
N ASN A 29 35.18 15.07 -31.54
CA ASN A 29 35.65 13.70 -31.67
C ASN A 29 34.53 12.76 -31.23
N VAL A 30 34.01 11.95 -32.15
CA VAL A 30 33.08 10.86 -31.81
C VAL A 30 33.91 9.59 -31.67
N GLN A 31 33.83 8.96 -30.51
CA GLN A 31 34.46 7.67 -30.25
C GLN A 31 33.38 6.65 -29.87
N ILE A 32 33.10 5.71 -30.76
CA ILE A 32 32.14 4.63 -30.51
C ILE A 32 32.90 3.44 -29.95
N ALA A 33 32.73 3.13 -28.67
CA ALA A 33 33.38 1.98 -28.02
C ALA A 33 32.39 0.80 -27.94
N PRO A 34 32.74 -0.41 -28.38
CA PRO A 34 31.95 -1.58 -28.06
C PRO A 34 32.26 -2.07 -26.64
N GLN A 35 31.24 -2.25 -25.81
CA GLN A 35 31.33 -3.05 -24.58
C GLN A 35 30.24 -4.12 -24.61
N LEU A 36 30.63 -5.37 -24.91
CA LEU A 36 29.85 -6.54 -24.52
C LEU A 36 30.79 -7.52 -23.81
N VAL A 37 30.54 -7.77 -22.52
CA VAL A 37 31.16 -8.88 -21.79
C VAL A 37 30.16 -10.03 -21.74
N LEU A 38 30.40 -11.06 -22.55
CA LEU A 38 29.95 -12.42 -22.25
C LEU A 38 31.04 -13.44 -22.60
N SER A 39 31.20 -14.41 -21.70
CA SER A 39 32.14 -15.51 -21.77
C SER A 39 32.06 -16.27 -23.10
N ASN A 40 33.22 -16.43 -23.75
CA ASN A 40 33.50 -17.28 -24.92
C ASN A 40 32.97 -16.84 -26.29
N ALA A 41 33.51 -15.76 -26.85
CA ALA A 41 33.84 -15.69 -28.29
C ALA A 41 34.82 -14.54 -28.56
N THR A 42 35.79 -14.77 -29.44
CA THR A 42 36.78 -13.79 -29.89
C THR A 42 36.25 -13.08 -31.13
N TYR A 43 36.18 -11.74 -31.21
CA TYR A 43 36.13 -11.04 -32.50
C TYR A 43 36.61 -9.57 -32.43
N VAL A 44 36.79 -9.02 -33.64
CA VAL A 44 37.79 -8.03 -34.11
C VAL A 44 37.40 -6.56 -33.88
N GLU A 45 38.37 -5.76 -33.40
CA GLU A 45 38.33 -4.29 -33.29
C GLU A 45 38.16 -3.60 -34.65
N THR A 46 37.19 -2.68 -34.75
CA THR A 46 37.33 -1.49 -35.59
C THR A 46 36.78 -0.30 -34.83
N ASP A 47 37.65 0.45 -34.16
CA ASP A 47 37.33 1.79 -33.65
C ASP A 47 36.98 2.70 -34.83
N LEU A 48 35.77 3.27 -34.84
CA LEU A 48 35.43 4.35 -35.77
C LEU A 48 35.74 5.69 -35.08
N LEU A 49 36.95 6.22 -35.31
CA LEU A 49 37.29 7.60 -34.94
C LEU A 49 36.85 8.54 -36.07
N VAL A 50 35.90 9.42 -35.79
CA VAL A 50 35.57 10.56 -36.68
C VAL A 50 36.00 11.85 -35.98
N SER A 51 36.95 12.55 -36.60
CA SER A 51 37.45 13.85 -36.13
C SER A 51 37.32 14.90 -37.24
N GLY A 52 36.89 16.11 -36.88
CA GLY A 52 36.72 17.21 -37.83
C GLY A 52 36.30 18.53 -37.18
N SER A 53 36.23 19.58 -38.00
CA SER A 53 35.67 20.88 -37.63
C SER A 53 34.31 21.04 -38.31
N ILE A 54 33.28 21.41 -37.54
CA ILE A 54 31.89 21.47 -38.00
C ILE A 54 31.28 22.83 -37.68
N SER A 55 30.44 23.31 -38.61
CA SER A 55 29.67 24.55 -38.49
C SER A 55 28.16 24.32 -38.65
N SER A 56 27.72 23.07 -38.56
CA SER A 56 26.33 22.61 -38.76
C SER A 56 26.13 21.22 -38.15
N ASP A 57 24.91 20.69 -38.24
CA ASP A 57 24.47 19.46 -37.58
C ASP A 57 25.38 18.24 -37.85
N VAL A 58 25.58 17.42 -36.81
CA VAL A 58 26.28 16.12 -36.91
C VAL A 58 25.25 15.01 -36.92
N GLU A 59 25.32 14.14 -37.93
CA GLU A 59 24.47 12.97 -38.06
C GLU A 59 25.32 11.70 -37.82
N ILE A 60 24.89 10.88 -36.86
CA ILE A 60 25.46 9.55 -36.64
C ILE A 60 24.38 8.51 -36.94
N GLU A 61 24.66 7.60 -37.88
CA GLU A 61 23.80 6.48 -38.26
C GLU A 61 24.44 5.17 -37.80
N ASN A 62 23.71 4.39 -36.99
CA ASN A 62 24.10 3.02 -36.63
C ASN A 62 22.97 2.04 -36.98
N ASN A 63 23.31 0.97 -37.67
CA ASN A 63 22.38 0.02 -38.29
C ASN A 63 22.27 -1.33 -37.56
N PHE A 64 22.76 -1.45 -36.32
CA PHE A 64 22.86 -2.75 -35.63
C PHE A 64 22.52 -2.71 -34.12
N LEU A 65 21.40 -2.10 -33.73
CA LEU A 65 20.92 -2.21 -32.34
C LEU A 65 20.07 -3.48 -32.18
N THR A 66 20.75 -4.64 -32.14
CA THR A 66 20.14 -5.88 -31.62
C THR A 66 20.67 -6.25 -30.22
N ASP A 67 21.68 -5.54 -29.73
CA ASP A 67 22.31 -5.73 -28.41
C ASP A 67 22.63 -4.37 -27.77
N ALA A 68 22.90 -4.35 -26.46
CA ALA A 68 23.22 -3.13 -25.69
C ALA A 68 24.50 -2.45 -26.20
N VAL A 69 24.43 -1.13 -26.47
CA VAL A 69 25.55 -0.32 -26.94
C VAL A 69 25.80 0.82 -25.97
N GLU A 70 27.06 0.98 -25.54
CA GLU A 70 27.52 2.14 -24.79
C GLU A 70 28.13 3.16 -25.77
N LEU A 71 27.55 4.36 -25.85
CA LEU A 71 27.99 5.43 -26.73
C LEU A 71 28.56 6.57 -25.90
N SER A 72 29.85 6.86 -26.09
CA SER A 72 30.57 7.93 -25.40
C SER A 72 30.93 9.04 -26.39
N ILE A 73 30.30 10.21 -26.25
CA ILE A 73 30.59 11.35 -27.14
C ILE A 73 31.38 12.40 -26.36
N LEU A 74 32.56 12.78 -26.88
CA LEU A 74 33.41 13.83 -26.34
C LEU A 74 33.38 15.07 -27.25
N TRP A 75 32.93 16.21 -26.71
CA TRP A 75 32.93 17.47 -27.44
C TRP A 75 33.81 18.50 -26.72
N SER A 76 34.77 19.11 -27.44
CA SER A 76 35.47 20.33 -26.99
C SER A 76 35.19 21.52 -27.91
N VAL A 77 34.68 22.61 -27.38
CA VAL A 77 34.57 23.87 -28.14
C VAL A 77 35.89 24.64 -27.97
N SER A 78 36.33 25.34 -29.02
CA SER A 78 37.65 26.00 -29.11
C SER A 78 38.05 26.74 -27.84
N ASP A 79 39.31 26.53 -27.45
CA ASP A 79 40.02 27.06 -26.29
C ASP A 79 39.84 26.26 -24.98
N ASN A 80 39.85 24.93 -25.11
CA ASN A 80 40.35 23.95 -24.13
C ASN A 80 39.78 24.03 -22.68
N THR A 81 38.63 24.67 -22.48
CA THR A 81 38.11 24.99 -21.14
C THR A 81 36.77 24.34 -20.81
N ASP A 82 35.99 23.94 -21.81
CA ASP A 82 34.74 23.19 -21.61
C ASP A 82 34.77 21.87 -22.39
N VAL A 83 34.81 20.75 -21.65
CA VAL A 83 34.66 19.39 -22.21
C VAL A 83 33.33 18.82 -21.70
N PHE A 84 32.46 18.45 -22.64
CA PHE A 84 31.20 17.77 -22.34
C PHE A 84 31.36 16.29 -22.69
N ALA A 85 31.10 15.41 -21.72
CA ALA A 85 31.08 13.97 -21.90
C ALA A 85 29.66 13.46 -21.68
N TYR A 86 29.14 12.76 -22.68
CA TYR A 86 27.84 12.10 -22.61
C TYR A 86 28.05 10.59 -22.75
N THR A 87 27.52 9.82 -21.81
CA THR A 87 27.46 8.36 -21.90
C THR A 87 26.00 7.94 -22.04
N PHE A 88 25.70 7.23 -23.12
CA PHE A 88 24.38 6.67 -23.39
C PHE A 88 24.48 5.14 -23.32
N SER A 89 23.55 4.47 -22.64
CA SER A 89 23.34 3.03 -22.80
C SER A 89 21.96 2.74 -23.36
N THR A 90 21.85 1.68 -24.14
CA THR A 90 20.58 1.14 -24.62
C THR A 90 20.40 -0.27 -24.08
N ASP A 91 19.23 -0.60 -23.53
CA ASP A 91 18.98 -1.95 -22.99
C ASP A 91 18.14 -2.82 -23.94
N GLY A 92 17.81 -2.28 -25.13
CA GLY A 92 17.00 -2.91 -26.15
C GLY A 92 16.41 -1.88 -27.12
N PRO A 93 15.55 -2.29 -28.06
CA PRO A 93 14.84 -1.35 -28.92
C PRO A 93 13.90 -0.48 -28.07
N GLY A 94 14.13 0.83 -28.05
CA GLY A 94 13.21 1.81 -27.48
C GLY A 94 13.63 2.48 -26.17
N SER A 95 14.79 2.18 -25.58
CA SER A 95 15.29 2.92 -24.40
C SER A 95 16.71 3.43 -24.60
N ILE A 96 16.91 4.75 -24.39
CA ILE A 96 18.24 5.37 -24.25
C ILE A 96 18.28 5.98 -22.86
N GLN A 97 19.14 5.44 -22.00
CA GLN A 97 19.38 5.97 -20.66
C GLN A 97 20.67 6.79 -20.66
N VAL A 98 20.65 7.97 -20.01
CA VAL A 98 21.86 8.75 -19.74
C VAL A 98 22.35 8.36 -18.35
N SER A 99 23.36 7.50 -18.30
CA SER A 99 23.87 6.93 -17.04
C SER A 99 24.72 7.92 -16.22
N SER A 100 25.24 8.97 -16.84
CA SER A 100 25.86 10.11 -16.13
C SER A 100 26.02 11.34 -17.05
N LEU A 101 25.96 12.53 -16.45
CA LEU A 101 26.35 13.80 -17.07
C LEU A 101 27.57 14.37 -16.34
N PHE A 102 28.68 14.54 -17.04
CA PHE A 102 29.85 15.27 -16.51
C PHE A 102 30.05 16.56 -17.31
N VAL A 103 30.00 17.69 -16.60
CA VAL A 103 30.50 18.97 -17.11
C VAL A 103 31.90 19.17 -16.55
N LEU A 104 32.93 19.08 -17.39
CA LEU A 104 34.28 19.46 -17.02
C LEU A 104 34.50 20.91 -17.44
N THR A 105 34.29 21.85 -16.51
CA THR A 105 34.86 23.20 -16.66
C THR A 105 36.28 23.16 -16.10
N GLN A 106 37.28 23.37 -16.95
CA GLN A 106 38.64 23.63 -16.51
C GLN A 106 38.75 25.13 -16.20
N ASP A 107 38.89 25.50 -14.93
CA ASP A 107 39.31 26.86 -14.62
C ASP A 107 40.75 27.08 -15.11
N SER A 108 41.18 28.34 -15.24
CA SER A 108 42.52 28.71 -15.72
C SER A 108 43.67 28.19 -14.86
N GLU A 109 43.40 27.47 -13.76
CA GLU A 109 44.38 26.90 -12.84
C GLU A 109 44.38 25.35 -12.83
N GLY A 110 43.52 24.70 -13.63
CA GLY A 110 43.58 23.26 -13.87
C GLY A 110 42.92 22.40 -12.77
N SER A 111 41.98 22.96 -11.99
CA SER A 111 41.20 22.18 -11.02
C SER A 111 39.79 21.89 -11.54
N ASN A 112 39.39 20.63 -11.47
CA ASN A 112 38.06 20.16 -11.88
C ASN A 112 37.04 20.62 -10.82
N ASN A 113 36.06 21.46 -11.18
CA ASN A 113 34.90 21.72 -10.33
C ASN A 113 33.77 20.78 -10.76
N GLU A 114 33.39 19.84 -9.89
CA GLU A 114 32.21 19.00 -10.07
C GLU A 114 30.95 19.82 -9.74
N ALA A 115 30.10 20.04 -10.75
CA ALA A 115 28.73 20.49 -10.53
C ALA A 115 27.80 19.28 -10.72
N THR A 116 27.27 18.73 -9.63
CA THR A 116 26.22 17.72 -9.67
C THR A 116 24.88 18.43 -9.67
N ASP A 117 24.27 18.55 -10.84
CA ASP A 117 22.84 18.83 -10.96
C ASP A 117 22.19 17.67 -11.72
N LEU A 118 21.25 17.00 -11.07
CA LEU A 118 20.54 15.85 -11.61
C LEU A 118 19.38 16.38 -12.45
N ILE A 119 19.56 16.44 -13.77
CA ILE A 119 18.45 16.66 -14.70
C ILE A 119 18.04 15.29 -15.24
N THR A 120 16.91 14.78 -14.74
CA THR A 120 16.22 13.64 -15.33
C THR A 120 15.59 14.11 -16.64
N VAL A 121 16.02 13.54 -17.77
CA VAL A 121 15.35 13.70 -19.07
C VAL A 121 14.74 12.36 -19.43
N THR A 122 13.42 12.24 -19.25
CA THR A 122 12.66 11.06 -19.63
C THR A 122 12.35 11.14 -21.13
N PHE A 123 12.82 10.16 -21.91
CA PHE A 123 12.35 9.97 -23.29
C PHE A 123 11.12 9.06 -23.23
N GLY A 124 9.94 9.63 -23.46
CA GLY A 124 8.72 8.86 -23.64
C GLY A 124 8.88 7.97 -24.87
N GLY A 125 8.92 6.66 -24.66
CA GLY A 125 8.56 5.73 -25.71
C GLY A 125 7.13 6.05 -26.10
N VAL A 126 6.92 6.54 -27.32
CA VAL A 126 5.59 6.68 -27.86
C VAL A 126 5.08 5.27 -28.19
N ASP A 127 4.43 4.64 -27.22
CA ASP A 127 3.07 4.25 -27.56
C ASP A 127 2.29 5.55 -27.64
N ASP A 128 1.56 5.78 -28.72
CA ASP A 128 1.00 7.08 -29.14
C ASP A 128 -0.17 7.55 -28.23
N ASP A 129 -0.17 7.13 -26.95
CA ASP A 129 -1.17 7.34 -25.88
C ASP A 129 -0.56 7.66 -24.48
N LEU A 130 0.77 7.63 -24.31
CA LEU A 130 1.43 7.67 -22.97
C LEU A 130 1.92 9.05 -22.50
N SER A 131 1.43 10.14 -23.08
CA SER A 131 1.67 11.47 -22.51
C SER A 131 0.43 11.90 -21.73
N PRO A 132 0.41 11.71 -20.39
CA PRO A 132 -0.75 12.09 -19.59
C PRO A 132 -1.05 13.58 -19.77
N THR A 133 -2.32 13.89 -19.77
CA THR A 133 -2.90 15.20 -20.01
C THR A 133 -3.61 15.68 -18.74
N PRO A 134 -4.02 16.96 -18.65
CA PRO A 134 -4.90 17.42 -17.57
C PRO A 134 -6.37 17.00 -17.74
N GLY A 135 -6.65 15.97 -18.53
CA GLY A 135 -8.00 15.45 -18.78
C GLY A 135 -8.04 13.94 -18.64
N PRO A 136 -9.23 13.31 -18.69
CA PRO A 136 -9.36 11.87 -18.48
C PRO A 136 -8.55 11.06 -19.50
N ASP A 137 -7.62 10.28 -19.00
CA ASP A 137 -6.72 9.43 -19.78
C ASP A 137 -6.93 7.94 -19.50
N THR A 138 -6.43 7.10 -20.40
CA THR A 138 -6.27 5.66 -20.19
C THR A 138 -4.79 5.35 -20.32
N LEU A 139 -4.17 4.96 -19.22
CA LEU A 139 -2.73 4.83 -19.08
C LEU A 139 -2.38 3.36 -18.84
N SER A 140 -1.42 2.84 -19.60
CA SER A 140 -0.88 1.49 -19.38
C SER A 140 0.63 1.56 -19.23
N GLY A 141 1.15 0.86 -18.23
CA GLY A 141 2.59 0.65 -18.07
C GLY A 141 3.14 -0.40 -19.04
N THR A 142 4.45 -0.66 -18.92
CA THR A 142 5.12 -1.81 -19.52
C THR A 142 5.24 -2.94 -18.48
N PRO A 143 5.73 -4.13 -18.85
CA PRO A 143 5.98 -5.21 -17.88
C PRO A 143 7.11 -4.97 -16.85
N GLY A 144 7.71 -3.77 -16.80
CA GLY A 144 8.83 -3.42 -15.93
C GLY A 144 8.41 -2.41 -14.85
N PRO A 145 9.18 -2.26 -13.75
CA PRO A 145 8.84 -1.31 -12.69
C PRO A 145 8.91 0.16 -13.16
N GLU A 146 7.81 0.89 -13.02
CA GLU A 146 7.66 2.24 -13.57
C GLU A 146 6.96 3.23 -12.62
N LEU A 147 7.06 4.52 -12.95
CA LEU A 147 6.24 5.58 -12.38
C LEU A 147 5.25 6.04 -13.44
N VAL A 148 3.96 5.90 -13.18
CA VAL A 148 2.87 6.32 -14.06
C VAL A 148 2.10 7.45 -13.39
N LEU A 149 1.91 8.56 -14.09
CA LEU A 149 1.29 9.79 -13.57
C LEU A 149 0.00 10.10 -14.35
N GLY A 150 -1.12 10.31 -13.67
CA GLY A 150 -2.42 10.71 -14.23
C GLY A 150 -2.55 12.22 -14.44
N LEU A 151 -2.07 13.03 -13.47
CA LEU A 151 -2.13 14.50 -13.42
C LEU A 151 -3.49 15.04 -12.94
N GLU A 152 -4.26 15.72 -13.79
CA GLU A 152 -5.61 16.18 -13.47
C GLU A 152 -6.56 15.37 -14.36
N GLY A 153 -7.70 14.92 -13.87
CA GLY A 153 -8.60 14.12 -14.69
C GLY A 153 -9.26 13.02 -13.90
N ASN A 154 -10.06 12.21 -14.58
CA ASN A 154 -10.52 10.95 -14.00
C ASN A 154 -9.88 9.85 -14.83
N ASP A 155 -8.75 9.37 -14.37
CA ASP A 155 -7.86 8.53 -15.17
C ASP A 155 -8.11 7.05 -14.90
N THR A 156 -7.84 6.24 -15.92
CA THR A 156 -7.89 4.78 -15.81
C THR A 156 -6.51 4.22 -16.07
N PHE A 157 -5.91 3.60 -15.06
CA PHE A 157 -4.65 2.89 -15.15
C PHE A 157 -4.94 1.41 -15.43
N GLU A 158 -4.52 0.89 -16.57
CA GLU A 158 -4.50 -0.55 -16.83
C GLU A 158 -3.25 -1.14 -16.16
N ALA A 159 -3.47 -2.03 -15.18
CA ALA A 159 -2.36 -2.64 -14.47
C ALA A 159 -1.53 -3.50 -15.42
N SER A 160 -0.21 -3.44 -15.26
CA SER A 160 0.77 -4.24 -15.99
C SER A 160 1.55 -5.11 -15.01
N ALA A 161 2.30 -6.08 -15.52
CA ALA A 161 3.31 -6.73 -14.69
C ALA A 161 4.39 -5.71 -14.31
N GLY A 162 5.01 -5.86 -13.16
CA GLY A 162 5.97 -4.87 -12.67
C GLY A 162 5.71 -4.57 -11.21
N ASN A 163 6.51 -3.69 -10.63
CA ASN A 163 6.18 -3.13 -9.32
C ASN A 163 6.08 -1.63 -9.51
N ASP A 164 4.87 -1.16 -9.81
CA ASP A 164 4.70 0.18 -10.33
C ASP A 164 4.35 1.17 -9.21
N THR A 165 4.63 2.44 -9.46
CA THR A 165 4.09 3.54 -8.67
C THR A 165 3.07 4.25 -9.53
N LEU A 166 1.80 4.17 -9.15
CA LEU A 166 0.68 4.79 -9.86
C LEU A 166 0.23 6.00 -9.04
N ASP A 167 0.27 7.18 -9.65
CA ASP A 167 -0.19 8.43 -9.05
C ASP A 167 -1.30 9.04 -9.91
N GLY A 168 -2.55 8.96 -9.43
CA GLY A 168 -3.72 9.50 -10.13
C GLY A 168 -3.69 11.02 -10.24
N GLY A 169 -3.20 11.68 -9.19
CA GLY A 169 -3.26 13.13 -9.07
C GLY A 169 -4.64 13.63 -8.64
N GLU A 170 -5.20 14.61 -9.33
CA GLU A 170 -6.47 15.24 -8.98
C GLU A 170 -7.64 14.64 -9.77
N GLY A 171 -8.60 14.06 -9.08
CA GLY A 171 -9.89 13.68 -9.63
C GLY A 171 -10.42 12.38 -9.03
N ILE A 172 -11.01 11.52 -9.86
CA ILE A 172 -11.44 10.18 -9.44
C ILE A 172 -10.78 9.18 -10.35
N ASP A 173 -9.74 8.55 -9.82
CA ASP A 173 -8.84 7.69 -10.59
C ASP A 173 -9.10 6.22 -10.27
N THR A 174 -8.94 5.39 -11.29
CA THR A 174 -9.23 3.96 -11.23
C THR A 174 -8.05 3.14 -11.71
N VAL A 175 -7.64 2.13 -10.96
CA VAL A 175 -6.70 1.11 -11.44
C VAL A 175 -7.49 -0.15 -11.80
N ALA A 176 -7.35 -0.63 -13.03
CA ALA A 176 -7.97 -1.83 -13.56
C ALA A 176 -6.97 -2.99 -13.52
N TYR A 177 -7.14 -3.88 -12.56
CA TYR A 177 -6.33 -5.10 -12.37
C TYR A 177 -6.87 -6.29 -13.19
N ASN A 178 -5.96 -7.09 -13.74
CA ASN A 178 -6.25 -8.17 -14.70
C ASN A 178 -6.64 -9.50 -14.03
N GLY A 179 -7.05 -9.48 -12.77
CA GLY A 179 -7.30 -10.68 -11.99
C GLY A 179 -8.52 -10.61 -11.08
N PRO A 180 -9.00 -11.78 -10.63
CA PRO A 180 -10.10 -11.85 -9.69
C PRO A 180 -9.68 -11.21 -8.36
N GLN A 181 -10.55 -10.39 -7.77
CA GLN A 181 -10.28 -9.68 -6.52
C GLN A 181 -9.72 -10.61 -5.43
N ALA A 182 -10.23 -11.84 -5.34
CA ALA A 182 -9.80 -12.82 -4.35
C ALA A 182 -8.30 -13.17 -4.38
N THR A 183 -7.56 -12.88 -5.46
CA THR A 183 -6.12 -13.14 -5.55
C THR A 183 -5.26 -11.95 -5.15
N TYR A 184 -5.86 -10.83 -4.73
CA TYR A 184 -5.14 -9.61 -4.37
C TYR A 184 -5.06 -9.39 -2.86
N THR A 185 -3.96 -8.76 -2.45
CA THR A 185 -3.80 -8.15 -1.13
C THR A 185 -3.72 -6.64 -1.28
N VAL A 186 -4.61 -5.90 -0.62
CA VAL A 186 -4.55 -4.43 -0.55
C VAL A 186 -4.06 -4.03 0.84
N THR A 187 -2.83 -3.54 0.95
CA THR A 187 -2.27 -3.13 2.23
C THR A 187 -2.51 -1.65 2.46
N ILE A 188 -3.22 -1.33 3.54
CA ILE A 188 -3.34 0.05 4.03
C ILE A 188 -2.18 0.32 4.98
N SER A 189 -1.56 1.49 4.86
CA SER A 189 -0.52 1.94 5.78
C SER A 189 -0.68 3.43 6.08
N PRO A 190 0.00 3.98 7.10
CA PRO A 190 0.05 5.43 7.32
C PRO A 190 0.67 6.22 6.15
N GLY A 191 1.38 5.55 5.24
CA GLY A 191 1.98 6.13 4.04
C GLY A 191 1.18 5.77 2.80
N ASP A 192 1.81 5.04 1.89
CA ASP A 192 1.19 4.63 0.63
C ASP A 192 0.31 3.38 0.83
N THR A 193 -0.73 3.25 -0.01
CA THR A 193 -1.47 1.99 -0.17
C THR A 193 -0.73 1.12 -1.17
N THR A 194 -0.61 -0.18 -0.92
CA THR A 194 -0.05 -1.11 -1.91
C THR A 194 -1.04 -2.17 -2.31
N VAL A 195 -0.94 -2.63 -3.55
CA VAL A 195 -1.77 -3.70 -4.10
C VAL A 195 -0.87 -4.77 -4.67
N GLN A 196 -1.00 -5.98 -4.15
CA GLN A 196 -0.23 -7.12 -4.60
C GLN A 196 -1.13 -8.12 -5.31
N ASP A 197 -0.80 -8.45 -6.56
CA ASP A 197 -1.30 -9.65 -7.22
C ASP A 197 -0.50 -10.86 -6.74
N ARG A 198 -1.18 -11.83 -6.12
CA ARG A 198 -0.53 -13.03 -5.59
C ARG A 198 -0.38 -14.15 -6.63
N ARG A 199 -0.87 -13.95 -7.86
CA ARG A 199 -0.74 -14.91 -8.96
C ARG A 199 0.67 -14.89 -9.55
N ASP A 200 1.16 -16.06 -9.93
CA ASP A 200 2.44 -16.16 -10.67
C ASP A 200 2.36 -15.40 -12.00
N GLY A 201 3.23 -14.39 -12.17
CA GLY A 201 3.27 -13.56 -13.38
C GLY A 201 2.05 -12.66 -13.54
N GLY A 202 1.34 -12.36 -12.45
CA GLY A 202 0.27 -11.37 -12.41
C GLY A 202 0.77 -9.93 -12.49
N ASP A 203 -0.05 -9.00 -12.01
CA ASP A 203 0.19 -7.55 -12.10
C ASP A 203 1.27 -7.05 -11.11
N GLY A 204 1.87 -7.94 -10.31
CA GLY A 204 2.98 -7.62 -9.42
C GLY A 204 2.58 -6.84 -8.15
N LEU A 205 3.45 -5.96 -7.66
CA LEU A 205 3.24 -5.18 -6.43
C LEU A 205 3.28 -3.68 -6.72
N ASP A 206 2.12 -3.05 -6.71
CA ASP A 206 1.98 -1.64 -6.99
C ASP A 206 1.88 -0.80 -5.72
N THR A 207 2.36 0.43 -5.83
CA THR A 207 2.21 1.50 -4.85
C THR A 207 1.25 2.54 -5.41
N LEU A 208 0.16 2.80 -4.71
CA LEU A 208 -0.91 3.68 -5.15
C LEU A 208 -0.88 5.00 -4.39
N ARG A 209 -0.97 6.10 -5.14
CA ARG A 209 -1.11 7.47 -4.63
C ARG A 209 -2.28 8.13 -5.35
N SER A 210 -3.13 8.79 -4.57
CA SER A 210 -4.28 9.53 -5.13
C SER A 210 -5.12 8.65 -6.07
N ILE A 211 -5.38 7.40 -5.65
CA ILE A 211 -6.26 6.47 -6.38
C ILE A 211 -7.48 6.19 -5.52
N GLU A 212 -8.67 6.42 -6.07
CA GLU A 212 -9.93 6.25 -5.36
C GLU A 212 -10.53 4.87 -5.55
N THR A 213 -10.28 4.23 -6.69
CA THR A 213 -11.05 3.04 -7.11
C THR A 213 -10.16 1.94 -7.69
N LEU A 214 -10.46 0.69 -7.33
CA LEU A 214 -9.85 -0.50 -7.95
C LEU A 214 -10.90 -1.31 -8.70
N GLY A 215 -10.63 -1.64 -9.95
CA GLY A 215 -11.35 -2.63 -10.73
C GLY A 215 -10.57 -3.95 -10.75
N PHE A 216 -11.29 -5.07 -10.67
CA PHE A 216 -10.70 -6.41 -10.75
C PHE A 216 -11.41 -7.22 -11.84
N GLU A 217 -10.66 -7.80 -12.77
CA GLU A 217 -11.23 -8.65 -13.82
C GLU A 217 -11.85 -9.95 -13.28
N GLY A 218 -12.76 -10.54 -14.05
CA GLY A 218 -13.27 -11.89 -13.79
C GLY A 218 -14.49 -11.96 -12.87
N ASP A 219 -14.87 -10.87 -12.20
CA ASP A 219 -16.11 -10.79 -11.42
C ASP A 219 -16.96 -9.58 -11.81
N ALA A 220 -17.62 -9.67 -12.98
CA ALA A 220 -18.52 -8.63 -13.49
C ALA A 220 -19.72 -8.31 -12.58
N ALA A 221 -19.91 -9.04 -11.46
CA ALA A 221 -20.93 -8.77 -10.46
C ALA A 221 -20.42 -7.93 -9.28
N ILE A 222 -19.10 -7.77 -9.13
CA ILE A 222 -18.49 -6.95 -8.08
C ILE A 222 -18.41 -5.49 -8.55
N ALA A 223 -18.99 -4.59 -7.76
CA ALA A 223 -18.80 -3.16 -7.98
C ALA A 223 -17.33 -2.78 -7.74
N PRO A 224 -16.79 -1.78 -8.45
CA PRO A 224 -15.43 -1.32 -8.21
C PRO A 224 -15.16 -1.07 -6.73
N PHE A 225 -13.99 -1.52 -6.26
CA PHE A 225 -13.58 -1.42 -4.87
C PHE A 225 -13.18 0.02 -4.56
N ASP A 226 -13.92 0.66 -3.67
CA ASP A 226 -13.81 2.08 -3.33
C ASP A 226 -12.84 2.28 -2.17
N LEU A 227 -11.59 2.65 -2.49
CA LEU A 227 -10.51 2.88 -1.52
C LEU A 227 -10.79 4.06 -0.58
N THR A 228 -11.64 5.01 -1.01
CA THR A 228 -11.99 6.18 -0.19
C THR A 228 -12.72 5.81 1.09
N LYS A 229 -13.23 4.58 1.19
CA LYS A 229 -13.87 4.03 2.38
C LYS A 229 -12.90 3.44 3.39
N PHE A 230 -11.62 3.29 3.04
CA PHE A 230 -10.64 2.55 3.85
C PHE A 230 -9.33 3.31 4.14
N GLY A 231 -9.03 4.38 3.39
CA GLY A 231 -7.77 5.12 3.54
C GLY A 231 -7.55 5.81 4.89
N GLY A 232 -8.62 6.06 5.67
CA GLY A 232 -8.49 6.73 6.97
C GLY A 232 -7.92 5.83 8.08
N ALA A 233 -7.95 4.51 7.89
CA ALA A 233 -7.47 3.54 8.89
C ALA A 233 -5.97 3.71 9.21
N GLY A 234 -5.15 4.09 8.21
CA GLY A 234 -3.71 4.29 8.36
C GLY A 234 -3.33 5.45 9.31
N GLY A 235 -4.24 6.39 9.57
CA GLY A 235 -3.98 7.57 10.40
C GLY A 235 -4.37 7.44 11.87
N LEU A 236 -4.99 6.32 12.28
CA LEU A 236 -5.43 6.14 13.65
C LEU A 236 -4.28 5.82 14.60
N GLY A 237 -4.41 6.28 15.84
CA GLY A 237 -3.53 5.86 16.93
C GLY A 237 -3.81 4.43 17.37
N PHE A 238 -2.82 3.81 18.02
CA PHE A 238 -2.88 2.44 18.52
C PHE A 238 -4.15 2.15 19.35
N GLU A 239 -4.40 2.94 20.39
CA GLU A 239 -5.56 2.75 21.30
C GLU A 239 -6.90 2.96 20.59
N ASP A 240 -6.95 3.90 19.64
CA ASP A 240 -8.15 4.18 18.84
C ASP A 240 -8.51 3.00 17.94
N PHE A 241 -7.50 2.33 17.40
CA PHE A 241 -7.68 1.12 16.59
C PHE A 241 -8.17 -0.06 17.45
N LEU A 242 -7.59 -0.26 18.64
CA LEU A 242 -8.00 -1.33 19.55
C LEU A 242 -9.44 -1.16 20.05
N ALA A 243 -9.88 0.06 20.29
CA ALA A 243 -11.25 0.35 20.71
C ALA A 243 -12.31 -0.16 19.72
N LEU A 244 -11.99 -0.21 18.41
CA LEU A 244 -12.88 -0.79 17.40
C LEU A 244 -12.91 -2.32 17.49
N THR A 245 -11.76 -2.97 17.63
CA THR A 245 -11.67 -4.42 17.85
C THR A 245 -12.45 -4.85 19.10
N GLU A 246 -12.38 -4.07 20.18
CA GLU A 246 -13.15 -4.29 21.41
C GLU A 246 -14.67 -4.29 21.17
N LEU A 247 -15.17 -3.42 20.28
CA LEU A 247 -16.60 -3.41 19.93
C LEU A 247 -17.03 -4.69 19.22
N TYR A 248 -16.21 -5.22 18.29
CA TYR A 248 -16.50 -6.49 17.63
C TYR A 248 -16.56 -7.64 18.63
N ILE A 249 -15.60 -7.70 19.55
CA ILE A 249 -15.59 -8.71 20.61
C ILE A 249 -16.86 -8.59 21.46
N ALA A 250 -17.18 -7.38 21.94
CA ALA A 250 -18.32 -7.18 22.83
C ALA A 250 -19.67 -7.53 22.17
N TYR A 251 -19.87 -7.18 20.89
CA TYR A 251 -21.12 -7.45 20.18
C TYR A 251 -21.23 -8.89 19.69
N TYR A 252 -20.15 -9.46 19.14
CA TYR A 252 -20.25 -10.64 18.29
C TYR A 252 -19.44 -11.85 18.77
N ASP A 253 -18.57 -11.68 19.75
CA ASP A 253 -17.64 -12.72 20.22
C ASP A 253 -16.77 -13.33 19.11
N ARG A 254 -16.36 -12.53 18.13
CA ARG A 254 -15.49 -12.94 17.02
C ARG A 254 -14.40 -11.92 16.76
N ALA A 255 -13.35 -12.32 16.04
CA ALA A 255 -12.42 -11.35 15.47
C ALA A 255 -13.17 -10.39 14.54
N PRO A 256 -12.73 -9.12 14.44
CA PRO A 256 -13.20 -8.26 13.36
C PRO A 256 -12.85 -8.87 12.00
N ASP A 257 -13.66 -8.59 10.99
CA ASP A 257 -13.25 -8.77 9.60
C ASP A 257 -12.47 -7.54 9.14
N ALA A 258 -11.41 -7.73 8.35
CA ALA A 258 -10.50 -6.66 7.97
C ALA A 258 -11.20 -5.55 7.15
N LEU A 259 -12.09 -5.91 6.23
CA LEU A 259 -12.88 -4.94 5.46
C LEU A 259 -13.74 -4.06 6.38
N GLY A 260 -14.54 -4.65 7.26
CA GLY A 260 -15.38 -3.93 8.21
C GLY A 260 -14.55 -3.11 9.18
N LEU A 261 -13.43 -3.64 9.68
CA LEU A 261 -12.54 -2.92 10.59
C LEU A 261 -11.93 -1.69 9.95
N ASN A 262 -11.37 -1.81 8.74
CA ASN A 262 -10.80 -0.68 8.00
C ASN A 262 -11.85 0.37 7.62
N PHE A 263 -13.08 -0.07 7.33
CA PHE A 263 -14.20 0.84 7.11
C PHE A 263 -14.53 1.66 8.36
N TRP A 264 -14.76 1.00 9.51
CA TRP A 264 -15.07 1.70 10.75
C TRP A 264 -13.89 2.53 11.27
N ALA A 265 -12.66 2.07 11.06
CA ALA A 265 -11.45 2.84 11.34
C ALA A 265 -11.42 4.14 10.53
N THR A 266 -11.78 4.09 9.24
CA THR A 266 -11.88 5.28 8.40
C THR A 266 -12.99 6.23 8.86
N VAL A 267 -14.17 5.69 9.20
CA VAL A 267 -15.29 6.47 9.75
C VAL A 267 -14.90 7.12 11.08
N TYR A 268 -14.18 6.41 11.94
CA TYR A 268 -13.72 6.93 13.22
C TYR A 268 -12.66 8.02 13.04
N ALA A 269 -11.68 7.81 12.17
CA ALA A 269 -10.65 8.79 11.85
C ALA A 269 -11.25 10.11 11.34
N ARG A 270 -12.24 10.03 10.44
CA ARG A 270 -13.01 11.20 9.99
C ARG A 270 -13.75 11.89 11.13
N GLY A 271 -14.32 11.11 12.05
CA GLY A 271 -15.01 11.62 13.23
C GLY A 271 -14.07 12.41 14.15
N LEU A 272 -12.86 11.91 14.39
CA LEU A 272 -11.81 12.59 15.15
C LEU A 272 -11.36 13.88 14.45
N ALA A 273 -11.31 13.89 13.12
CA ALA A 273 -10.98 15.06 12.31
C ALA A 273 -12.15 16.07 12.16
N GLY A 274 -13.37 15.70 12.55
CA GLY A 274 -14.58 16.52 12.36
C GLY A 274 -15.03 16.61 10.90
N GLU A 275 -14.71 15.61 10.10
CA GLU A 275 -15.03 15.53 8.68
C GLU A 275 -16.44 14.96 8.42
N GLU A 276 -16.99 15.25 7.25
CA GLU A 276 -18.30 14.71 6.84
C GLU A 276 -18.27 13.18 6.74
N GLY A 277 -19.34 12.54 7.23
CA GLY A 277 -19.44 11.08 7.29
C GLY A 277 -18.62 10.42 8.40
N GLY A 278 -17.92 11.20 9.24
CA GLY A 278 -17.23 10.71 10.43
C GLY A 278 -18.14 10.51 11.64
N LEU A 279 -17.83 9.53 12.48
CA LEU A 279 -18.56 9.24 13.73
C LEU A 279 -17.61 9.14 14.92
N SER A 280 -18.10 9.45 16.12
CA SER A 280 -17.41 9.10 17.37
C SER A 280 -17.53 7.61 17.66
N LEU A 281 -16.75 7.10 18.62
CA LEU A 281 -16.86 5.70 19.05
C LEU A 281 -18.27 5.36 19.55
N GLU A 282 -18.95 6.29 20.22
CA GLU A 282 -20.36 6.13 20.61
C GLU A 282 -21.29 6.06 19.40
N GLY A 283 -21.04 6.87 18.37
CA GLY A 283 -21.80 6.82 17.12
C GLY A 283 -21.63 5.48 16.41
N ILE A 284 -20.40 4.96 16.35
CA ILE A 284 -20.10 3.65 15.76
C ILE A 284 -20.75 2.53 16.58
N ALA A 285 -20.67 2.57 17.90
CA ALA A 285 -21.32 1.60 18.77
C ALA A 285 -22.85 1.59 18.60
N ALA A 286 -23.46 2.76 18.37
CA ALA A 286 -24.88 2.88 18.06
C ALA A 286 -25.22 2.31 16.67
N ASP A 287 -24.39 2.55 15.66
CA ASP A 287 -24.58 2.00 14.32
C ASP A 287 -24.41 0.47 14.31
N PHE A 288 -23.48 -0.09 15.09
CA PHE A 288 -23.35 -1.53 15.28
C PHE A 288 -24.65 -2.15 15.78
N ALA A 289 -25.36 -1.50 16.69
CA ALA A 289 -26.63 -2.01 17.24
C ALA A 289 -27.70 -2.28 16.15
N THR A 290 -27.56 -1.66 14.98
CA THR A 290 -28.52 -1.75 13.87
C THR A 290 -28.07 -2.66 12.73
N GLN A 291 -26.85 -3.18 12.79
CA GLN A 291 -26.31 -4.03 11.71
C GLN A 291 -27.10 -5.33 11.60
N PRO A 292 -27.26 -5.88 10.38
CA PRO A 292 -27.97 -7.15 10.17
C PRO A 292 -27.44 -8.29 11.06
N GLU A 293 -26.12 -8.35 11.26
CA GLU A 293 -25.47 -9.32 12.14
C GLU A 293 -25.88 -9.15 13.60
N THR A 294 -25.87 -7.92 14.12
CA THR A 294 -26.31 -7.62 15.49
C THR A 294 -27.77 -7.95 15.72
N LEU A 295 -28.62 -7.67 14.73
CA LEU A 295 -30.04 -8.02 14.78
C LEU A 295 -30.27 -9.54 14.71
N ALA A 296 -29.32 -10.30 14.14
CA ALA A 296 -29.33 -11.76 14.14
C ALA A 296 -28.84 -12.34 15.47
N ALA A 297 -27.79 -11.75 16.06
CA ALA A 297 -27.24 -12.13 17.36
C ALA A 297 -28.17 -11.74 18.53
N PHE A 298 -28.81 -10.57 18.43
CA PHE A 298 -29.75 -10.05 19.40
C PHE A 298 -31.11 -9.72 18.78
N PRO A 299 -31.94 -10.74 18.45
CA PRO A 299 -33.30 -10.54 17.97
C PRO A 299 -34.15 -9.71 18.95
N SER A 300 -35.27 -9.15 18.44
CA SER A 300 -36.10 -8.20 19.20
C SER A 300 -36.72 -8.74 20.50
N ASP A 301 -36.76 -10.06 20.69
CA ASP A 301 -37.27 -10.74 21.88
C ASP A 301 -36.20 -11.03 22.94
N VAL A 302 -34.92 -10.77 22.65
CA VAL A 302 -33.82 -10.88 23.62
C VAL A 302 -34.02 -9.86 24.73
N THR A 303 -34.11 -10.35 25.97
CA THR A 303 -34.27 -9.49 27.15
C THR A 303 -33.00 -8.70 27.44
N ASN A 304 -33.11 -7.62 28.22
CA ASN A 304 -31.93 -6.87 28.65
C ASN A 304 -31.01 -7.69 29.56
N GLU A 305 -31.56 -8.65 30.32
CA GLU A 305 -30.76 -9.61 31.09
C GLU A 305 -29.94 -10.52 30.18
N GLN A 306 -30.56 -11.14 29.17
CA GLN A 306 -29.85 -11.98 28.21
C GLN A 306 -28.77 -11.20 27.45
N PHE A 307 -29.12 -10.01 26.95
CA PHE A 307 -28.18 -9.14 26.27
C PHE A 307 -26.99 -8.77 27.17
N ALA A 308 -27.26 -8.31 28.40
CA ALA A 308 -26.21 -7.92 29.33
C ALA A 308 -25.30 -9.11 29.70
N THR A 309 -25.88 -10.28 29.96
CA THR A 309 -25.12 -11.51 30.25
C THR A 309 -24.19 -11.87 29.09
N THR A 310 -24.67 -11.87 27.85
CA THR A 310 -23.83 -12.18 26.68
C THR A 310 -22.67 -11.19 26.53
N VAL A 311 -22.92 -9.88 26.62
CA VAL A 311 -21.85 -8.88 26.53
C VAL A 311 -20.81 -9.08 27.64
N TYR A 312 -21.25 -9.40 28.87
CA TYR A 312 -20.34 -9.71 29.97
C TYR A 312 -19.48 -10.94 29.69
N GLU A 313 -20.08 -12.01 29.16
CA GLU A 313 -19.38 -13.24 28.81
C GLU A 313 -18.37 -13.00 27.68
N ASN A 314 -18.75 -12.24 26.65
CA ASN A 314 -17.88 -11.89 25.53
C ASN A 314 -16.64 -11.09 25.99
N VAL A 315 -16.85 -10.10 26.88
CA VAL A 315 -15.81 -9.15 27.30
C VAL A 315 -14.95 -9.69 28.45
N LEU A 316 -15.52 -10.44 29.40
CA LEU A 316 -14.81 -10.91 30.60
C LEU A 316 -14.50 -12.42 30.58
N GLY A 317 -15.09 -13.19 29.66
CA GLY A 317 -14.87 -14.63 29.56
C GLY A 317 -15.43 -15.41 30.76
N ARG A 318 -16.35 -14.83 31.52
CA ARG A 318 -16.91 -15.43 32.74
C ARG A 318 -18.32 -14.94 33.01
N THR A 319 -19.04 -15.69 33.85
CA THR A 319 -20.36 -15.28 34.32
C THR A 319 -20.27 -13.94 35.08
N PRO A 320 -21.18 -12.98 34.81
CA PRO A 320 -21.23 -11.73 35.55
C PRO A 320 -21.61 -11.95 37.00
N ASP A 321 -21.17 -11.04 37.87
CA ASP A 321 -21.63 -11.04 39.25
C ASP A 321 -23.11 -10.60 39.33
N ALA A 322 -23.84 -11.16 40.29
CA ALA A 322 -25.28 -10.97 40.38
C ALA A 322 -25.68 -9.52 40.68
N GLU A 323 -24.86 -8.78 41.43
CA GLU A 323 -25.16 -7.39 41.82
C GLU A 323 -24.94 -6.43 40.65
N GLY A 324 -23.81 -6.55 39.95
CA GLY A 324 -23.46 -5.79 38.75
C GLY A 324 -24.44 -6.03 37.61
N LEU A 325 -24.78 -7.30 37.35
CA LEU A 325 -25.80 -7.64 36.34
C LEU A 325 -27.15 -7.00 36.68
N ALA A 326 -27.62 -7.12 37.92
CA ALA A 326 -28.89 -6.53 38.34
C ALA A 326 -28.90 -5.00 38.22
N PHE A 327 -27.78 -4.33 38.51
CA PHE A 327 -27.63 -2.89 38.32
C PHE A 327 -27.82 -2.50 36.85
N TRP A 328 -27.11 -3.16 35.94
CA TRP A 328 -27.18 -2.84 34.51
C TRP A 328 -28.51 -3.20 33.86
N VAL A 329 -29.10 -4.34 34.21
CA VAL A 329 -30.44 -4.72 33.73
C VAL A 329 -31.47 -3.69 34.15
N SER A 330 -31.42 -3.19 35.39
CA SER A 330 -32.29 -2.10 35.84
C SER A 330 -32.09 -0.80 35.05
N ALA A 331 -30.84 -0.45 34.72
CA ALA A 331 -30.53 0.73 33.92
C ALA A 331 -31.05 0.62 32.47
N LEU A 332 -30.94 -0.57 31.87
CA LEU A 332 -31.46 -0.87 30.53
C LEU A 332 -33.00 -0.91 30.51
N ASP A 333 -33.63 -1.59 31.47
CA ASP A 333 -35.09 -1.71 31.56
C ASP A 333 -35.79 -0.37 31.81
N SER A 334 -35.14 0.52 32.54
CA SER A 334 -35.64 1.89 32.77
C SER A 334 -35.44 2.83 31.59
N GLY A 335 -34.68 2.42 30.55
CA GLY A 335 -34.33 3.26 29.41
C GLY A 335 -33.35 4.40 29.75
N ASN A 336 -32.74 4.38 30.94
CA ASN A 336 -31.72 5.35 31.33
C ASN A 336 -30.37 5.10 30.65
N THR A 337 -30.16 3.88 30.14
CA THR A 337 -28.97 3.48 29.40
C THR A 337 -29.42 2.70 28.18
N ALA A 338 -28.90 3.08 27.02
CA ALA A 338 -29.11 2.34 25.78
C ALA A 338 -28.08 1.19 25.66
N ARG A 339 -28.36 0.19 24.82
CA ARG A 339 -27.55 -1.02 24.71
C ARG A 339 -26.13 -0.75 24.22
N ASP A 340 -25.98 0.15 23.26
CA ASP A 340 -24.71 0.69 22.75
C ASP A 340 -23.89 1.36 23.85
N VAL A 341 -24.53 2.21 24.66
CA VAL A 341 -23.87 2.85 25.81
C VAL A 341 -23.44 1.81 26.85
N PHE A 342 -24.27 0.82 27.14
CA PHE A 342 -23.94 -0.24 28.08
C PHE A 342 -22.68 -1.01 27.66
N ILE A 343 -22.56 -1.38 26.38
CA ILE A 343 -21.37 -2.07 25.86
C ILE A 343 -20.09 -1.27 26.13
N LEU A 344 -20.12 0.03 25.82
CA LEU A 344 -18.99 0.91 26.09
C LEU A 344 -18.65 0.98 27.58
N ARG A 345 -19.65 0.98 28.47
CA ARG A 345 -19.41 0.95 29.93
C ARG A 345 -18.80 -0.35 30.42
N VAL A 346 -19.17 -1.50 29.83
CA VAL A 346 -18.55 -2.78 30.17
C VAL A 346 -17.09 -2.81 29.72
N LEU A 347 -16.80 -2.34 28.50
CA LEU A 347 -15.44 -2.22 27.98
C LEU A 347 -14.58 -1.26 28.83
N GLU A 348 -15.10 -0.06 29.13
CA GLU A 348 -14.44 0.89 30.04
C GLU A 348 -14.16 0.26 31.41
N GLY A 349 -15.12 -0.48 31.96
CA GLY A 349 -14.99 -1.15 33.25
C GLY A 349 -13.93 -2.24 33.27
N ALA A 350 -13.86 -3.06 32.21
CA ALA A 350 -12.86 -4.13 32.07
C ALA A 350 -11.42 -3.57 32.00
N LYS A 351 -11.25 -2.38 31.42
CA LYS A 351 -9.94 -1.73 31.26
C LYS A 351 -9.55 -0.83 32.43
N ALA A 352 -10.48 -0.49 33.32
CA ALA A 352 -10.24 0.44 34.41
C ALA A 352 -9.11 -0.03 35.35
N GLU A 353 -8.32 0.93 35.85
CA GLU A 353 -7.28 0.66 36.85
C GLU A 353 -7.87 0.13 38.16
N PRO A 354 -7.28 -0.92 38.77
CA PRO A 354 -7.82 -1.45 40.00
C PRO A 354 -7.65 -0.42 41.12
N ASP A 355 -8.74 -0.14 41.81
CA ASP A 355 -8.71 0.73 42.98
C ASP A 355 -7.96 0.00 44.11
N PRO A 356 -6.78 0.49 44.55
CA PRO A 356 -5.99 -0.17 45.59
C PRO A 356 -6.67 -0.20 46.97
N SER A 357 -7.77 0.53 47.14
CA SER A 357 -8.58 0.52 48.36
C SER A 357 -9.56 -0.66 48.43
N LEU A 358 -9.78 -1.37 47.33
CA LEU A 358 -10.62 -2.56 47.27
C LEU A 358 -9.84 -3.80 47.74
N GLY A 359 -10.57 -4.88 48.06
CA GLY A 359 -9.96 -6.12 48.53
C GLY A 359 -9.09 -6.81 47.46
N GLN A 360 -8.05 -7.53 47.88
CA GLN A 360 -7.11 -8.17 46.95
C GLN A 360 -7.79 -9.10 45.94
N GLU A 361 -8.80 -9.86 46.36
CA GLU A 361 -9.56 -10.75 45.48
C GLU A 361 -10.28 -9.99 44.35
N PHE A 362 -10.78 -8.79 44.62
CA PHE A 362 -11.38 -7.93 43.61
C PHE A 362 -10.33 -7.41 42.62
N ILE A 363 -9.18 -6.97 43.14
CA ILE A 363 -8.05 -6.51 42.32
C ILE A 363 -7.56 -7.64 41.40
N ASP A 364 -7.38 -8.85 41.95
CA ASP A 364 -6.93 -10.01 41.20
C ASP A 364 -7.92 -10.38 40.08
N GLN A 365 -9.23 -10.34 40.37
CA GLN A 365 -10.26 -10.58 39.35
C GLN A 365 -10.25 -9.51 38.26
N GLN A 366 -10.14 -8.23 38.62
CA GLN A 366 -10.12 -7.14 37.64
C GLN A 366 -8.87 -7.18 36.74
N LEU A 367 -7.72 -7.58 37.29
CA LEU A 367 -6.51 -7.81 36.49
C LEU A 367 -6.67 -9.00 35.55
N ALA A 368 -7.34 -10.08 35.99
CA ALA A 368 -7.65 -11.21 35.14
C ALA A 368 -8.62 -10.84 34.00
N ASP A 369 -9.67 -10.07 34.30
CA ASP A 369 -10.63 -9.57 33.32
C ASP A 369 -9.95 -8.70 32.25
N ARG A 370 -9.05 -7.80 32.68
CA ARG A 370 -8.26 -6.98 31.75
C ARG A 370 -7.34 -7.83 30.87
N ALA A 371 -6.64 -8.79 31.46
CA ALA A 371 -5.74 -9.66 30.72
C ALA A 371 -6.51 -10.49 29.67
N TYR A 372 -7.68 -11.02 30.03
CA TYR A 372 -8.55 -11.74 29.11
C TYR A 372 -8.94 -10.88 27.92
N LEU A 373 -9.49 -9.68 28.14
CA LEU A 373 -9.88 -8.79 27.05
C LEU A 373 -8.69 -8.37 26.19
N SER A 374 -7.55 -8.04 26.81
CA SER A 374 -6.35 -7.59 26.09
C SER A 374 -5.80 -8.66 25.15
N GLU A 375 -5.66 -9.89 25.63
CA GLU A 375 -5.19 -11.03 24.81
C GLU A 375 -6.17 -11.33 23.67
N LYS A 376 -7.48 -11.26 23.95
CA LYS A 376 -8.53 -11.48 22.95
C LYS A 376 -8.51 -10.41 21.86
N VAL A 377 -8.32 -9.14 22.24
CA VAL A 377 -8.15 -8.01 21.30
C VAL A 377 -6.91 -8.20 20.43
N GLU A 378 -5.81 -8.68 21.00
CA GLU A 378 -4.58 -8.95 20.27
C GLU A 378 -4.77 -10.07 19.23
N VAL A 379 -5.41 -11.18 19.63
CA VAL A 379 -5.80 -12.28 18.72
C VAL A 379 -6.67 -11.76 17.57
N GLY A 380 -7.71 -10.99 17.88
CA GLY A 380 -8.60 -10.41 16.87
C GLY A 380 -7.89 -9.45 15.92
N SER A 381 -6.95 -8.67 16.45
CA SER A 381 -6.13 -7.76 15.66
C SER A 381 -5.11 -8.52 14.80
N TYR A 382 -4.57 -9.64 15.27
CA TYR A 382 -3.68 -10.47 14.47
C TYR A 382 -4.40 -11.05 13.25
N PHE A 383 -5.64 -11.51 13.44
CA PHE A 383 -6.51 -11.98 12.34
C PHE A 383 -6.82 -10.86 11.32
N ALA A 384 -7.31 -9.71 11.77
CA ALA A 384 -7.83 -8.68 10.87
C ALA A 384 -6.77 -7.70 10.37
N VAL A 385 -5.87 -7.26 11.24
CA VAL A 385 -4.92 -6.17 10.97
C VAL A 385 -3.65 -6.69 10.34
N ASN A 386 -3.06 -7.74 10.93
CA ASN A 386 -1.81 -8.31 10.44
C ASN A 386 -2.04 -9.14 9.17
N PHE A 387 -3.03 -10.03 9.18
CA PHE A 387 -3.31 -10.90 8.04
C PHE A 387 -4.32 -10.33 7.04
N GLY A 388 -5.14 -9.34 7.42
CA GLY A 388 -6.11 -8.76 6.51
C GLY A 388 -7.32 -9.66 6.22
N LEU A 389 -7.61 -10.63 7.09
CA LEU A 389 -8.66 -11.61 6.85
C LEU A 389 -10.06 -11.06 7.09
N SER A 390 -11.02 -11.42 6.24
CA SER A 390 -12.42 -10.96 6.35
C SER A 390 -13.46 -12.09 6.40
N ASN A 391 -13.03 -13.35 6.40
CA ASN A 391 -13.93 -14.49 6.48
C ASN A 391 -14.54 -14.60 7.90
N LEU A 392 -15.86 -14.44 8.00
CA LEU A 392 -16.57 -14.42 9.28
C LEU A 392 -16.55 -15.78 10.00
N ASP A 393 -16.59 -16.89 9.26
CA ASP A 393 -16.53 -18.23 9.86
C ASP A 393 -15.16 -18.46 10.50
N ALA A 394 -14.08 -18.04 9.82
CA ALA A 394 -12.72 -18.09 10.37
C ALA A 394 -12.57 -17.15 11.57
N ALA A 395 -13.13 -15.93 11.48
CA ALA A 395 -13.09 -14.95 12.56
C ALA A 395 -13.75 -15.45 13.86
N SER A 396 -14.88 -16.17 13.74
CA SER A 396 -15.53 -16.84 14.87
C SER A 396 -14.72 -18.03 15.37
N ALA A 397 -14.22 -18.89 14.47
CA ALA A 397 -13.43 -20.06 14.85
C ALA A 397 -12.16 -19.72 15.64
N VAL A 398 -11.52 -18.59 15.33
CA VAL A 398 -10.37 -18.07 16.08
C VAL A 398 -10.76 -17.72 17.52
N MET A 399 -11.88 -17.02 17.74
CA MET A 399 -12.33 -16.68 19.09
C MET A 399 -12.89 -17.87 19.87
N ASP A 400 -13.54 -18.82 19.18
CA ASP A 400 -13.94 -20.10 19.77
C ASP A 400 -12.72 -20.88 20.29
N THR A 401 -11.61 -20.84 19.55
CA THR A 401 -10.34 -21.46 19.96
C THR A 401 -9.73 -20.70 21.14
N TYR A 402 -9.83 -19.37 21.16
CA TYR A 402 -9.41 -18.59 22.31
C TYR A 402 -10.19 -18.98 23.55
N GLY A 403 -11.52 -19.11 23.49
CA GLY A 403 -12.35 -19.63 24.58
C GLY A 403 -12.62 -18.65 25.73
N ASP A 404 -13.09 -19.19 26.85
CA ASP A 404 -13.47 -18.41 28.04
C ASP A 404 -12.27 -18.19 28.99
N ALA A 405 -12.45 -17.39 30.03
CA ALA A 405 -11.37 -17.02 30.95
C ALA A 405 -10.74 -18.22 31.68
N SER A 406 -11.44 -19.36 31.75
CA SER A 406 -10.98 -20.59 32.38
C SER A 406 -10.30 -21.56 31.41
N THR A 407 -10.63 -21.49 30.12
CA THR A 407 -10.11 -22.39 29.08
C THR A 407 -9.14 -21.73 28.11
N ARG A 408 -8.81 -20.44 28.32
CA ARG A 408 -8.15 -19.63 27.30
C ARG A 408 -6.90 -20.23 26.68
N ASP A 409 -6.88 -20.30 25.35
CA ASP A 409 -5.73 -20.76 24.55
C ASP A 409 -5.27 -19.68 23.56
N TYR A 410 -4.50 -18.73 24.09
CA TYR A 410 -3.97 -17.61 23.32
C TYR A 410 -3.14 -18.07 22.12
N PHE A 411 -2.23 -19.04 22.30
CA PHE A 411 -1.38 -19.52 21.21
C PHE A 411 -2.17 -20.33 20.18
N GLY A 412 -3.07 -21.21 20.63
CA GLY A 412 -3.94 -21.97 19.73
C GLY A 412 -4.81 -21.06 18.86
N ALA A 413 -5.32 -19.95 19.41
CA ALA A 413 -6.07 -18.97 18.64
C ALA A 413 -5.20 -18.24 17.60
N GLY A 414 -3.95 -17.91 17.95
CA GLY A 414 -2.97 -17.36 17.01
C GLY A 414 -2.62 -18.33 15.86
N GLU A 415 -2.44 -19.62 16.17
CA GLU A 415 -2.26 -20.67 15.17
C GLU A 415 -3.49 -20.81 14.26
N ALA A 416 -4.71 -20.76 14.82
CA ALA A 416 -5.94 -20.80 14.03
C ALA A 416 -6.06 -19.61 13.06
N ALA A 417 -5.60 -18.41 13.47
CA ALA A 417 -5.56 -17.25 12.59
C ALA A 417 -4.53 -17.41 11.46
N LEU A 418 -3.36 -18.00 11.76
CA LEU A 418 -2.34 -18.30 10.76
C LEU A 418 -2.82 -19.37 9.75
N ASP A 419 -3.47 -20.43 10.23
CA ASP A 419 -4.05 -21.46 9.37
C ASP A 419 -5.11 -20.88 8.41
N ALA A 420 -5.93 -19.93 8.89
CA ALA A 420 -6.88 -19.21 8.06
C ALA A 420 -6.19 -18.33 7.00
N PHE A 421 -5.08 -17.68 7.37
CA PHE A 421 -4.27 -16.90 6.44
C PHE A 421 -3.64 -17.76 5.35
N ASP A 422 -3.04 -18.89 5.72
CA ASP A 422 -2.44 -19.83 4.76
C ASP A 422 -3.50 -20.40 3.80
N ALA A 423 -4.73 -20.65 4.28
CA ALA A 423 -5.84 -21.06 3.43
C ALA A 423 -6.24 -19.97 2.42
N ALA A 424 -6.30 -18.70 2.86
CA ALA A 424 -6.63 -17.54 2.03
C ALA A 424 -5.56 -17.20 0.98
N LEU A 425 -4.30 -17.59 1.22
CA LEU A 425 -3.21 -17.46 0.25
C LEU A 425 -3.21 -18.58 -0.81
N SER A 426 -3.94 -19.68 -0.59
CA SER A 426 -3.90 -20.84 -1.47
C SER A 426 -4.69 -20.64 -2.77
N ASP A 427 -4.23 -21.26 -3.86
CA ASP A 427 -4.96 -21.27 -5.14
C ASP A 427 -6.32 -21.99 -5.08
N ALA A 428 -6.54 -22.83 -4.07
CA ALA A 428 -7.74 -23.63 -3.94
C ALA A 428 -8.93 -22.81 -3.42
N THR A 429 -8.67 -21.89 -2.48
CA THR A 429 -9.66 -21.05 -1.83
C THR A 429 -9.07 -19.65 -1.58
N PRO A 430 -8.67 -18.92 -2.62
CA PRO A 430 -8.07 -17.61 -2.44
C PRO A 430 -9.12 -16.65 -1.86
N GLU A 431 -8.70 -15.76 -0.96
CA GLU A 431 -9.55 -14.71 -0.41
C GLU A 431 -8.91 -13.33 -0.54
N PHE A 432 -9.72 -12.29 -0.74
CA PHE A 432 -9.22 -10.92 -0.76
C PHE A 432 -8.70 -10.55 0.62
N LEU A 433 -7.49 -10.01 0.69
CA LEU A 433 -6.85 -9.63 1.95
C LEU A 433 -6.68 -8.12 2.04
N MET A 434 -6.91 -7.56 3.22
CA MET A 434 -6.77 -6.12 3.45
C MET A 434 -6.08 -5.77 4.78
N PRO A 435 -4.78 -6.10 4.94
CA PRO A 435 -4.06 -5.79 6.16
C PRO A 435 -3.88 -4.27 6.33
N ALA A 436 -3.80 -3.82 7.58
CA ALA A 436 -3.48 -2.43 7.92
C ALA A 436 -2.13 -2.40 8.66
N ILE A 437 -1.04 -2.28 7.91
CA ILE A 437 0.32 -2.43 8.45
C ILE A 437 0.86 -1.08 8.92
N GLY A 438 1.51 -1.08 10.08
CA GLY A 438 2.10 0.12 10.68
C GLY A 438 1.14 0.96 11.53
N VAL A 439 -0.13 0.55 11.64
CA VAL A 439 -1.11 1.17 12.57
C VAL A 439 -0.96 0.67 14.01
N LEU A 440 -0.42 -0.54 14.17
CA LEU A 440 -0.04 -1.11 15.46
C LEU A 440 1.50 -1.13 15.61
N PRO A 441 2.03 -1.08 16.84
CA PRO A 441 3.46 -1.23 17.10
C PRO A 441 4.02 -2.52 16.49
N ALA A 442 5.25 -2.47 15.98
CA ALA A 442 5.86 -3.61 15.29
C ALA A 442 6.06 -4.84 16.20
N ASP A 443 6.20 -4.63 17.50
CA ASP A 443 6.35 -5.65 18.55
C ASP A 443 5.00 -6.11 19.13
N TYR A 444 3.87 -5.56 18.66
CA TYR A 444 2.56 -5.85 19.23
C TYR A 444 2.19 -7.33 19.14
N PHE A 445 2.68 -8.04 18.12
CA PHE A 445 2.41 -9.46 17.89
C PHE A 445 3.59 -10.38 18.28
N ASP A 446 4.59 -9.87 19.02
CA ASP A 446 5.74 -10.67 19.46
C ASP A 446 5.33 -11.86 20.35
N GLY A 447 4.14 -11.78 20.97
CA GLY A 447 3.52 -12.89 21.68
C GLY A 447 3.34 -14.13 20.80
N PHE A 448 3.01 -13.98 19.52
CA PHE A 448 2.83 -15.11 18.59
C PHE A 448 4.13 -15.57 17.92
N THR A 449 5.12 -14.69 17.74
CA THR A 449 6.37 -15.00 17.01
C THR A 449 7.47 -15.60 17.90
N SER A 450 7.30 -15.56 19.22
CA SER A 450 8.29 -16.01 20.21
C SER A 450 8.06 -17.44 20.76
N ALA A 451 7.03 -18.14 20.27
CA ALA A 451 6.61 -19.48 20.74
C ALA A 451 7.30 -20.65 20.02
#